data_AF-A0A9P8MU47-F1
#
_entry.id   AF-A0A9P8MU47-F1
#
_cell.length_a   1.000
_cell.length_b   1.000
_cell.length_c   1.000
_cell.angle_alpha   90.00
_cell.angle_beta   90.00
_cell.angle_gamma   90.00
#
_symmetry.space_group_name_H-M   'P 1'
#
loop_
_entity.id
_entity.type
_entity.pdbx_description
1 polymer ?
#
loop_
_entity_poly.entity_id
_entity_poly.type
_entity_poly.pdbx_seq_one_letter_code
_entity_poly.pdbx_strand_id
1 'polypeptide(L)'
;MATCNVSVEFWCEFGATELKYKHSIPKTLVTQVGQARPNHEGSARFLQWIRPILREHEAACRKAAGVRCESCGGLAKEILQSPISYLHAERPFVLVVVSSFCGQEGCEIRARQEMQDTMAEAGQADGSMGAKQMQGQDAQSTEEGLPGLWRDGGARRCSRCLAVAYCSRQHQKEDWKVHKKGCKPKAS
;
A
#
# COMPACT_ATOMS: atom_id res chain seq x y z
N MET A 1 -33.80 -12.89 1.54
CA MET A 1 -33.08 -11.71 2.06
C MET A 1 -32.77 -10.79 0.90
N ALA A 2 -32.96 -9.48 1.03
CA ALA A 2 -32.68 -8.55 -0.07
C ALA A 2 -31.17 -8.43 -0.29
N THR A 3 -30.73 -8.59 -1.54
CA THR A 3 -29.34 -8.42 -1.98
C THR A 3 -29.19 -7.19 -2.88
N CYS A 4 -27.97 -6.68 -3.02
CA CYS A 4 -27.58 -5.72 -4.04
C CYS A 4 -26.29 -6.21 -4.72
N ASN A 5 -26.04 -5.75 -5.95
CA ASN A 5 -24.82 -6.08 -6.67
C ASN A 5 -23.73 -5.07 -6.33
N VAL A 6 -22.55 -5.56 -5.97
CA VAL A 6 -21.34 -4.77 -5.73
C VAL A 6 -20.21 -5.29 -6.60
N SER A 7 -19.31 -4.38 -6.99
CA SER A 7 -18.06 -4.76 -7.64
C SER A 7 -17.05 -5.20 -6.59
N VAL A 8 -16.40 -6.33 -6.83
CA VAL A 8 -15.22 -6.80 -6.11
C VAL A 8 -14.04 -6.64 -7.05
N GLU A 9 -13.13 -5.76 -6.69
CA GLU A 9 -12.01 -5.34 -7.53
C GLU A 9 -10.71 -5.85 -6.90
N PHE A 10 -9.95 -6.64 -7.65
CA PHE A 10 -8.68 -7.21 -7.20
C PHE A 10 -7.52 -6.43 -7.83
N TRP A 11 -6.71 -5.82 -6.99
CA TRP A 11 -5.50 -5.09 -7.37
C TRP A 11 -4.28 -5.93 -7.02
N CYS A 12 -3.58 -6.41 -8.06
CA CYS A 12 -2.33 -7.13 -7.91
C CYS A 12 -1.19 -6.11 -8.06
N GLU A 13 -0.56 -5.65 -7.00
CA GLU A 13 0.35 -4.47 -7.08
C GLU A 13 1.49 -4.62 -8.11
N PHE A 14 2.00 -5.84 -8.30
CA PHE A 14 3.07 -6.13 -9.27
C PHE A 14 2.56 -6.72 -10.59
N GLY A 15 1.27 -7.02 -10.68
CA GLY A 15 0.61 -7.40 -11.93
C GLY A 15 -0.11 -6.18 -12.47
N ALA A 16 0.21 -5.70 -13.67
CA ALA A 16 -0.54 -4.60 -14.31
C ALA A 16 -1.99 -4.98 -14.70
N THR A 17 -2.62 -5.91 -13.97
CA THR A 17 -3.91 -6.52 -14.25
C THR A 17 -4.83 -6.28 -13.05
N GLU A 18 -5.79 -5.39 -13.25
CA GLU A 18 -6.94 -5.25 -12.39
C GLU A 18 -7.99 -6.30 -12.80
N LEU A 19 -8.50 -7.08 -11.84
CA LEU A 19 -9.59 -8.03 -12.08
C LEU A 19 -10.85 -7.52 -11.39
N LYS A 20 -11.94 -7.31 -12.14
CA LYS A 20 -13.21 -6.85 -11.58
C LYS A 20 -14.28 -7.92 -11.75
N TYR A 21 -14.94 -8.27 -10.64
CA TYR A 21 -16.04 -9.23 -10.62
C TYR A 21 -17.28 -8.63 -9.97
N LYS A 22 -18.47 -9.00 -10.44
CA LYS A 22 -19.73 -8.56 -9.84
C LYS A 22 -20.26 -9.66 -8.92
N HIS A 23 -20.56 -9.29 -7.68
CA HIS A 23 -21.09 -10.22 -6.67
C HIS A 23 -22.31 -9.65 -5.98
N SER A 24 -23.24 -10.53 -5.61
CA SER A 24 -24.42 -10.15 -4.83
C SER A 24 -24.08 -10.17 -3.34
N ILE A 25 -24.30 -9.05 -2.65
CA ILE A 25 -24.10 -8.89 -1.21
C ILE A 25 -25.43 -8.66 -0.50
N PRO A 26 -25.63 -9.19 0.72
CA PRO A 26 -26.77 -8.82 1.56
C PRO A 26 -26.84 -7.31 1.80
N LYS A 27 -28.01 -6.68 1.57
CA LYS A 27 -28.19 -5.23 1.79
C LYS A 27 -27.87 -4.78 3.23
N THR A 28 -28.04 -5.68 4.20
CA THR A 28 -27.71 -5.45 5.61
C THR A 28 -26.24 -5.12 5.84
N LEU A 29 -25.32 -5.62 5.00
CA LEU A 29 -23.89 -5.31 5.09
C LEU A 29 -23.56 -3.91 4.53
N VAL A 30 -24.35 -3.41 3.57
CA VAL A 30 -24.12 -2.09 2.95
C VAL A 30 -24.58 -0.97 3.89
N THR A 31 -25.76 -1.12 4.49
CA THR A 31 -26.33 -0.08 5.37
C THR A 31 -25.56 0.10 6.68
N GLN A 32 -24.91 -0.94 7.20
CA GLN A 32 -24.20 -0.86 8.50
C GLN A 32 -22.86 -0.11 8.43
N VAL A 33 -22.15 -0.12 7.30
CA VAL A 33 -20.83 0.53 7.21
C VAL A 33 -20.97 2.05 7.00
N GLY A 34 -22.08 2.54 6.42
CA GLY A 34 -22.35 3.97 6.25
C GLY A 34 -22.75 4.73 7.52
N GLN A 35 -23.04 4.02 8.63
CA GLN A 35 -23.52 4.63 9.87
C GLN A 35 -22.74 4.21 11.13
N ALA A 36 -21.74 3.35 11.06
CA ALA A 36 -21.16 2.73 12.26
C ALA A 36 -19.69 3.07 12.49
N ARG A 37 -19.40 3.48 13.73
CA ARG A 37 -18.11 3.19 14.39
C ARG A 37 -17.70 1.74 14.13
N PRO A 38 -16.40 1.41 14.02
CA PRO A 38 -15.94 0.05 13.78
C PRO A 38 -16.52 -0.91 14.83
N ASN A 39 -17.57 -1.66 14.47
CA ASN A 39 -18.16 -2.68 15.32
C ASN A 39 -17.68 -4.07 14.84
N HIS A 40 -17.16 -4.85 15.78
CA HIS A 40 -16.55 -6.16 15.55
C HIS A 40 -17.48 -7.16 14.84
N GLU A 41 -18.80 -7.07 15.09
CA GLU A 41 -19.81 -7.96 14.48
C GLU A 41 -20.00 -7.71 12.98
N GLY A 42 -19.97 -6.44 12.54
CA GLY A 42 -20.07 -6.07 11.12
C GLY A 42 -18.87 -6.58 10.33
N SER A 43 -17.67 -6.43 10.89
CA SER A 43 -16.43 -6.94 10.32
C SER A 43 -16.43 -8.47 10.18
N ALA A 44 -16.94 -9.19 11.17
CA ALA A 44 -17.03 -10.66 11.11
C ALA A 44 -17.97 -11.15 10.00
N ARG A 45 -19.15 -10.53 9.85
CA ARG A 45 -20.10 -10.88 8.79
C ARG A 45 -19.57 -10.55 7.40
N PHE A 46 -18.89 -9.40 7.25
CA PHE A 46 -18.22 -9.05 6.00
C PHE A 46 -17.17 -10.10 5.62
N LEU A 47 -16.29 -10.48 6.57
CA LEU A 47 -15.29 -11.51 6.33
C LEU A 47 -15.91 -12.86 5.98
N GLN A 48 -17.02 -13.24 6.63
CA GLN A 48 -17.74 -14.47 6.30
C GLN A 48 -18.25 -14.47 4.85
N TRP A 49 -18.75 -13.33 4.36
CA TRP A 49 -19.25 -13.19 3.00
C TRP A 49 -18.15 -13.13 1.94
N ILE A 50 -17.06 -12.38 2.18
CA ILE A 50 -16.01 -12.18 1.16
C ILE A 50 -15.08 -13.40 1.02
N ARG A 51 -14.87 -14.19 2.09
CA ARG A 51 -13.99 -15.38 2.09
C ARG A 51 -14.23 -16.36 0.93
N PRO A 52 -15.45 -16.80 0.61
CA PRO A 52 -15.67 -17.68 -0.54
C PRO A 52 -15.30 -17.02 -1.87
N ILE A 53 -15.56 -15.71 -2.03
CA ILE A 53 -15.19 -14.95 -3.23
C ILE A 53 -13.67 -14.87 -3.38
N LEU A 54 -12.95 -14.63 -2.28
CA LEU A 54 -11.48 -14.62 -2.28
C LEU A 54 -10.91 -15.95 -2.78
N ARG A 55 -11.44 -17.07 -2.28
CA ARG A 55 -11.04 -18.43 -2.68
C ARG A 55 -11.37 -18.73 -4.14
N GLU A 56 -12.54 -18.32 -4.61
CA GLU A 56 -12.97 -18.51 -6.00
C GLU A 56 -11.99 -17.86 -6.98
N HIS A 57 -11.53 -16.64 -6.66
CA HIS A 57 -10.65 -15.86 -7.54
C HIS A 57 -9.15 -16.02 -7.25
N GLU A 58 -8.78 -16.82 -6.24
CA GLU A 58 -7.39 -16.99 -5.79
C GLU A 58 -6.44 -17.43 -6.91
N ALA A 59 -6.84 -18.40 -7.74
CA ALA A 59 -6.01 -18.89 -8.83
C ALA A 59 -5.76 -17.82 -9.91
N ALA A 60 -6.77 -17.00 -10.22
CA ALA A 60 -6.65 -15.90 -11.16
C ALA A 60 -5.72 -14.81 -10.59
N CYS A 61 -5.90 -14.45 -9.32
CA CYS A 61 -5.02 -13.54 -8.60
C CYS A 61 -3.57 -14.05 -8.58
N ARG A 62 -3.35 -15.34 -8.33
CA ARG A 62 -2.00 -15.93 -8.30
C ARG A 62 -1.31 -15.86 -9.66
N LYS A 63 -2.06 -16.04 -10.75
CA LYS A 63 -1.53 -15.89 -12.12
C LYS A 63 -1.24 -14.43 -12.47
N ALA A 64 -2.04 -13.50 -11.97
CA ALA A 64 -1.87 -12.07 -12.20
C ALA A 64 -0.80 -11.45 -11.30
N ALA A 65 -0.58 -12.00 -10.11
CA ALA A 65 0.39 -11.51 -9.14
C ALA A 65 1.84 -11.70 -9.61
N GLY A 66 2.73 -10.88 -9.07
CA GLY A 66 4.15 -10.93 -9.37
C GLY A 66 4.81 -12.25 -8.93
N VAL A 67 5.88 -12.63 -9.63
CA VAL A 67 6.72 -13.80 -9.26
C VAL A 67 7.68 -13.49 -8.11
N ARG A 68 7.69 -12.26 -7.60
CA ARG A 68 8.61 -11.78 -6.57
C ARG A 68 7.86 -11.41 -5.29
N CYS A 69 8.45 -11.74 -4.16
CA CYS A 69 7.99 -11.30 -2.85
C CYS A 69 8.12 -9.79 -2.73
N GLU A 70 7.03 -9.14 -2.35
CA GLU A 70 6.94 -7.68 -2.27
C GLU A 70 7.80 -7.12 -1.14
N SER A 71 7.93 -7.88 -0.04
CA SER A 71 8.71 -7.44 1.12
C SER A 71 10.22 -7.70 1.03
N CYS A 72 10.67 -8.69 0.25
CA CYS A 72 12.11 -9.06 0.22
C CYS A 72 12.70 -9.27 -1.18
N GLY A 73 11.90 -9.23 -2.23
CA GLY A 73 12.33 -9.41 -3.62
C GLY A 73 12.67 -10.85 -4.02
N GLY A 74 12.61 -11.81 -3.09
CA GLY A 74 12.80 -13.25 -3.35
C GLY A 74 11.67 -13.86 -4.18
N LEU A 75 11.69 -15.17 -4.45
CA LEU A 75 10.61 -15.82 -5.20
C LEU A 75 9.32 -15.87 -4.38
N ALA A 76 8.22 -15.41 -4.98
CA ALA A 76 6.89 -15.55 -4.39
C ALA A 76 6.43 -17.01 -4.48
N LYS A 77 5.86 -17.52 -3.38
CA LYS A 77 5.26 -18.86 -3.28
C LYS A 77 3.77 -18.78 -3.01
N GLU A 78 3.35 -17.71 -2.35
CA GLU A 78 2.00 -17.52 -1.84
C GLU A 78 1.51 -16.11 -2.15
N ILE A 79 0.20 -15.94 -2.08
CA ILE A 79 -0.46 -14.64 -2.20
C ILE A 79 -1.27 -14.34 -0.94
N LEU A 80 -1.28 -13.09 -0.53
CA LEU A 80 -2.09 -12.56 0.54
C LEU A 80 -3.19 -11.71 -0.08
N GLN A 81 -4.45 -12.11 0.13
CA GLN A 81 -5.61 -11.35 -0.33
C GLN A 81 -6.18 -10.54 0.84
N SER A 82 -6.12 -9.23 0.73
CA SER A 82 -6.49 -8.31 1.79
C SER A 82 -7.71 -7.46 1.38
N PRO A 83 -8.92 -7.83 1.85
CA PRO A 83 -10.14 -7.13 1.48
C PRO A 83 -10.32 -5.84 2.29
N ILE A 84 -10.74 -4.79 1.60
CA ILE A 84 -11.03 -3.45 2.11
C ILE A 84 -12.47 -3.10 1.71
N SER A 85 -13.30 -2.79 2.69
CA SER A 85 -14.72 -2.53 2.47
C SER A 85 -15.00 -1.05 2.21
N TYR A 86 -15.45 -0.72 1.00
CA TYR A 86 -16.01 0.60 0.65
C TYR A 86 -17.54 0.54 0.52
N LEU A 87 -18.17 -0.34 1.29
CA LEU A 87 -19.62 -0.52 1.27
C LEU A 87 -20.41 0.69 1.81
N HIS A 88 -19.72 1.62 2.45
CA HIS A 88 -20.26 2.90 2.93
C HIS A 88 -20.26 4.01 1.88
N ALA A 89 -19.54 3.83 0.76
CA ALA A 89 -19.45 4.83 -0.28
C ALA A 89 -20.79 5.00 -1.03
N GLU A 90 -20.98 6.15 -1.67
CA GLU A 90 -22.14 6.43 -2.53
C GLU A 90 -22.34 5.34 -3.60
N ARG A 91 -21.23 4.80 -4.11
CA ARG A 91 -21.19 3.61 -4.95
C ARG A 91 -20.47 2.48 -4.19
N PRO A 92 -21.18 1.49 -3.64
CA PRO A 92 -20.56 0.47 -2.80
C PRO A 92 -19.72 -0.52 -3.63
N PHE A 93 -18.47 -0.74 -3.20
CA PHE A 93 -17.57 -1.73 -3.76
C PHE A 93 -16.65 -2.33 -2.68
N VAL A 94 -15.94 -3.39 -3.05
CA VAL A 94 -14.90 -4.01 -2.22
C VAL A 94 -13.62 -4.04 -3.02
N LEU A 95 -12.55 -3.49 -2.43
CA LEU A 95 -11.20 -3.57 -2.98
C LEU A 95 -10.46 -4.72 -2.32
N VAL A 96 -9.78 -5.56 -3.08
CA VAL A 96 -8.95 -6.65 -2.59
C VAL A 96 -7.53 -6.41 -3.08
N VAL A 97 -6.65 -6.04 -2.17
CA VAL A 97 -5.22 -5.90 -2.46
C VAL A 97 -4.60 -7.30 -2.42
N VAL A 98 -3.93 -7.69 -3.50
CA VAL A 98 -3.28 -8.98 -3.66
C VAL A 98 -1.78 -8.77 -3.62
N SER A 99 -1.16 -9.24 -2.54
CA SER A 99 0.28 -9.16 -2.32
C SER A 99 0.96 -10.51 -2.46
N SER A 100 2.04 -10.58 -3.22
CA SER A 100 2.85 -11.78 -3.44
C SER A 100 3.98 -11.90 -2.39
N PHE A 101 4.15 -13.07 -1.77
CA PHE A 101 5.16 -13.24 -0.72
C PHE A 101 5.85 -14.61 -0.75
N CYS A 102 7.02 -14.70 -0.11
CA CYS A 102 7.90 -15.88 -0.18
C CYS A 102 7.51 -17.04 0.76
N GLY A 103 6.36 -16.95 1.46
CA GLY A 103 5.92 -17.95 2.44
C GLY A 103 6.60 -17.85 3.81
N GLN A 104 7.35 -16.78 4.08
CA GLN A 104 7.93 -16.53 5.41
C GLN A 104 7.02 -15.62 6.22
N GLU A 105 6.72 -16.01 7.46
CA GLU A 105 5.85 -15.27 8.38
C GLU A 105 6.28 -13.80 8.53
N GLY A 106 7.59 -13.55 8.62
CA GLY A 106 8.10 -12.17 8.69
C GLY A 106 7.85 -11.33 7.43
N CYS A 107 7.71 -11.93 6.25
CA CYS A 107 7.30 -11.20 5.04
C CYS A 107 5.79 -11.00 4.99
N GLU A 108 5.00 -11.98 5.43
CA GLU A 108 3.54 -11.83 5.52
C GLU A 108 3.14 -10.70 6.48
N ILE A 109 3.75 -10.67 7.68
CA ILE A 109 3.50 -9.61 8.66
C ILE A 109 3.85 -8.24 8.09
N ARG A 110 5.00 -8.12 7.40
CA ARG A 110 5.40 -6.86 6.76
C ARG A 110 4.43 -6.43 5.67
N ALA A 111 4.06 -7.32 4.75
CA ALA A 111 3.11 -7.01 3.69
C ALA A 111 1.76 -6.53 4.25
N ARG A 112 1.28 -7.15 5.34
CA ARG A 112 0.05 -6.69 6.01
C ARG A 112 0.22 -5.32 6.66
N GLN A 113 1.36 -5.07 7.32
CA GLN A 113 1.62 -3.79 7.98
C GLN A 113 1.76 -2.65 6.96
N GLU A 114 2.52 -2.85 5.89
CA GLU A 114 2.72 -1.86 4.81
C GLU A 114 1.39 -1.42 4.20
N MET A 115 0.47 -2.36 3.98
CA MET A 115 -0.87 -2.05 3.51
C MET A 115 -1.70 -1.27 4.55
N GLN A 116 -1.60 -1.62 5.83
CA GLN A 116 -2.28 -0.88 6.90
C GLN A 116 -1.78 0.56 6.99
N ASP A 117 -0.46 0.75 6.89
CA ASP A 117 0.16 2.08 6.93
C ASP A 117 -0.28 2.90 5.70
N THR A 118 -0.25 2.32 4.51
CA THR A 118 -0.71 2.96 3.26
C THR A 118 -2.18 3.39 3.35
N MET A 119 -3.05 2.53 3.88
CA MET A 119 -4.46 2.87 4.08
C MET A 119 -4.69 3.94 5.15
N ALA A 120 -3.90 3.93 6.22
CA ALA A 120 -3.96 4.95 7.26
C ALA A 120 -3.53 6.33 6.75
N GLU A 121 -2.54 6.39 5.85
CA GLU A 121 -2.12 7.63 5.17
C GLU A 121 -3.19 8.13 4.20
N ALA A 122 -3.80 7.24 3.40
CA ALA A 122 -4.87 7.60 2.46
C ALA A 122 -6.12 8.15 3.17
N GLY A 123 -6.48 7.61 4.35
CA GLY A 123 -7.60 8.09 5.17
C GLY A 123 -7.40 9.47 5.79
N GLN A 124 -6.17 9.98 5.86
CA GLN A 124 -5.86 11.31 6.40
C GLN A 124 -5.93 12.41 5.34
N ALA A 125 -5.98 12.06 4.05
CA ALA A 125 -6.02 13.03 2.95
C ALA A 125 -7.40 13.65 2.69
N ASP A 126 -8.48 13.11 3.28
CA ASP A 126 -9.87 13.54 3.04
C ASP A 126 -10.40 14.53 4.11
N GLY A 127 -9.50 15.21 4.82
CA GLY A 127 -9.83 16.02 6.00
C GLY A 127 -9.31 17.45 5.97
N SER A 128 -9.46 18.22 4.87
CA SER A 128 -9.40 19.70 4.90
C SER A 128 -9.71 20.33 3.53
N MET A 129 -10.98 20.70 3.31
CA MET A 129 -11.29 21.95 2.62
C MET A 129 -11.71 22.96 3.69
N GLY A 130 -10.77 23.77 4.15
CA GLY A 130 -10.99 24.82 5.14
C GLY A 130 -10.03 25.97 4.91
N ALA A 131 -10.55 27.03 4.28
CA ALA A 131 -9.91 28.28 3.92
C ALA A 131 -8.67 28.69 4.73
N LYS A 132 -7.57 28.97 4.03
CA LYS A 132 -6.71 30.09 4.41
C LYS A 132 -6.47 31.00 3.21
N GLN A 133 -7.21 32.08 3.28
CA GLN A 133 -7.17 33.28 2.47
C GLN A 133 -5.75 33.84 2.41
N MET A 134 -5.39 34.23 1.19
CA MET A 134 -4.14 34.81 0.77
C MET A 134 -4.10 36.30 1.13
N GLN A 135 -3.03 36.73 1.80
CA GLN A 135 -2.45 38.09 1.88
C GLN A 135 -1.11 37.87 2.58
N GLY A 136 0.07 38.19 2.06
CA GLY A 136 0.54 38.95 0.91
C GLY A 136 1.99 39.29 1.26
N GLN A 137 2.93 38.87 0.40
CA GLN A 137 4.21 39.51 0.01
C GLN A 137 5.02 40.21 1.13
N ASP A 138 6.27 39.82 1.42
CA ASP A 138 7.41 39.95 0.50
C ASP A 138 8.61 39.02 0.79
N ALA A 139 9.45 38.92 -0.25
CA ALA A 139 10.86 38.50 -0.31
C ALA A 139 11.18 37.04 -0.70
N GLN A 140 11.30 36.86 -2.03
CA GLN A 140 12.34 36.11 -2.77
C GLN A 140 12.69 34.70 -2.26
N SER A 141 12.51 33.62 -3.04
CA SER A 141 13.11 33.44 -4.36
C SER A 141 12.45 32.24 -5.06
N THR A 142 12.03 32.45 -6.31
CA THR A 142 12.31 31.64 -7.52
C THR A 142 12.58 30.12 -7.36
N GLU A 143 12.08 29.19 -8.16
CA GLU A 143 11.15 29.13 -9.31
C GLU A 143 11.12 27.64 -9.74
N GLU A 144 9.99 27.20 -10.33
CA GLU A 144 9.88 26.08 -11.29
C GLU A 144 10.24 24.65 -10.82
N GLY A 145 9.24 23.91 -10.34
CA GLY A 145 9.36 22.50 -9.94
C GLY A 145 8.49 21.54 -10.75
N LEU A 146 9.15 20.67 -11.55
CA LEU A 146 8.84 19.27 -11.90
C LEU A 146 10.03 18.74 -12.75
N PRO A 147 10.37 17.42 -12.80
CA PRO A 147 9.99 16.27 -11.98
C PRO A 147 11.21 15.51 -11.40
N GLY A 148 11.11 14.94 -10.19
CA GLY A 148 12.18 14.09 -9.65
C GLY A 148 12.16 13.96 -8.13
N LEU A 149 11.28 13.10 -7.65
CA LEU A 149 11.11 12.74 -6.24
C LEU A 149 12.41 12.26 -5.58
N TRP A 150 13.08 13.17 -4.86
CA TRP A 150 13.74 12.87 -3.59
C TRP A 150 13.50 14.07 -2.68
N ARG A 151 12.37 14.06 -1.96
CA ARG A 151 12.07 15.15 -1.02
C ARG A 151 13.04 15.01 0.16
N ASP A 152 13.88 16.02 0.32
CA ASP A 152 14.97 16.11 1.28
C ASP A 152 14.52 15.79 2.72
N GLY A 153 14.86 14.57 3.12
CA GLY A 153 14.85 14.08 4.50
C GLY A 153 16.18 13.39 4.82
N GLY A 154 17.31 14.02 4.45
CA GLY A 154 18.61 13.71 5.04
C GLY A 154 19.27 12.39 4.62
N ALA A 155 19.25 12.04 3.33
CA ALA A 155 20.08 10.94 2.82
C ALA A 155 21.57 11.26 3.07
N ARG A 156 22.22 10.50 3.96
CA ARG A 156 23.62 10.70 4.33
C ARG A 156 24.52 9.94 3.36
N ARG A 157 25.35 10.69 2.62
CA ARG A 157 26.38 10.09 1.78
C ARG A 157 27.48 9.45 2.64
N CYS A 158 28.09 8.39 2.13
CA CYS A 158 29.27 7.81 2.77
C CYS A 158 30.34 8.90 2.93
N SER A 159 30.73 9.22 4.16
CA SER A 159 31.67 10.31 4.46
C SER A 159 33.05 10.14 3.84
N ARG A 160 33.40 8.92 3.41
CA ARG A 160 34.71 8.59 2.84
C ARG A 160 34.75 8.73 1.33
N CYS A 161 33.79 8.15 0.61
CA CYS A 161 33.79 8.14 -0.85
C CYS A 161 32.79 9.13 -1.46
N LEU A 162 31.77 9.54 -0.70
CA LEU A 162 30.61 10.33 -1.13
C LEU A 162 29.86 9.76 -2.36
N ALA A 163 30.21 8.54 -2.80
CA ALA A 163 29.73 7.92 -4.03
C ALA A 163 28.37 7.22 -3.86
N VAL A 164 28.00 6.90 -2.63
CA VAL A 164 26.74 6.23 -2.28
C VAL A 164 26.03 7.00 -1.17
N ALA A 165 24.70 7.06 -1.25
CA ALA A 165 23.84 7.72 -0.28
C ALA A 165 22.93 6.70 0.40
N TYR A 166 22.74 6.85 1.70
CA TYR A 166 21.85 6.01 2.49
C TYR A 166 20.79 6.88 3.15
N CYS A 167 19.56 6.40 3.20
CA CYS A 167 18.51 7.08 3.96
C CYS A 167 18.77 7.05 5.49
N SER A 168 19.61 6.14 6.00
CA SER A 168 19.98 6.07 7.42
C SER A 168 21.37 5.47 7.66
N ARG A 169 21.92 5.67 8.87
CA ARG A 169 23.18 4.99 9.31
C ARG A 169 23.03 3.46 9.40
N GLN A 170 21.80 2.96 9.58
CA GLN A 170 21.55 1.52 9.65
C GLN A 170 21.79 0.86 8.30
N HIS A 171 21.24 1.42 7.22
CA HIS A 171 21.48 0.92 5.86
C HIS A 171 22.95 1.06 5.45
N GLN A 172 23.64 2.11 5.91
CA GLN A 172 25.09 2.20 5.74
C GLN A 172 25.84 1.04 6.42
N LYS A 173 25.45 0.63 7.63
CA LYS A 173 26.12 -0.44 8.39
C LYS A 173 25.84 -1.83 7.80
N GLU A 174 24.63 -2.04 7.29
CA GLU A 174 24.24 -3.26 6.59
C GLU A 174 25.03 -3.40 5.27
N ASP A 175 25.10 -2.33 4.48
CA ASP A 175 25.86 -2.31 3.23
C ASP A 175 27.39 -2.28 3.45
N TRP A 176 27.87 -1.83 4.62
CA TRP A 176 29.31 -1.73 4.92
C TRP A 176 30.08 -3.04 4.70
N LYS A 177 29.44 -4.21 4.89
CA LYS A 177 30.07 -5.52 4.64
C LYS A 177 30.51 -5.69 3.18
N VAL A 178 29.77 -5.09 2.25
CA VAL A 178 30.02 -5.12 0.80
C VAL A 178 30.76 -3.85 0.37
N HIS A 179 30.24 -2.67 0.75
CA HIS A 179 30.77 -1.36 0.37
C HIS A 179 32.25 -1.17 0.73
N LYS A 180 32.70 -1.68 1.88
CA LYS A 180 34.09 -1.54 2.33
C LYS A 180 35.13 -2.08 1.34
N LYS A 181 34.75 -3.06 0.50
CA LYS A 181 35.63 -3.63 -0.52
C LYS A 181 35.90 -2.66 -1.68
N GLY A 182 34.96 -1.76 -1.97
CA GLY A 182 35.04 -0.77 -3.06
C GLY A 182 35.13 0.68 -2.60
N CYS A 183 35.06 0.95 -1.30
CA CYS A 183 35.05 2.31 -0.76
C CYS A 183 36.43 2.97 -0.88
N LYS A 184 36.62 3.78 -1.92
CA LYS A 184 37.81 4.62 -2.11
C LYS A 184 37.55 6.04 -1.60
N PRO A 185 38.51 6.69 -0.89
CA PRO A 185 38.41 8.10 -0.56
C PRO A 185 38.14 8.91 -1.82
N LYS A 186 37.28 9.92 -1.75
CA LYS A 186 37.15 10.86 -2.86
C LYS A 186 38.51 11.55 -3.01
N ALA A 187 39.13 11.45 -4.18
CA ALA A 187 40.32 12.24 -4.48
C ALA A 187 39.92 13.72 -4.39
N SER A 188 40.66 14.50 -3.61
CA SER A 188 40.50 15.95 -3.49
C SER A 188 40.89 16.66 -4.78
#